data_AF-A0AAW0LNL6-F1
#
_entry.id   AF-A0AAW0LNL6-F1
#
_cell.length_a   1.000
_cell.length_b   1.000
_cell.length_c   1.000
_cell.angle_alpha   90.00
_cell.angle_beta   90.00
_cell.angle_gamma   90.00
#
_symmetry.space_group_name_H-M   'P 1'
#
loop_
_entity.id
_entity.type
_entity.pdbx_description
1 polymer ?
#
loop_
_entity_poly.entity_id
_entity_poly.type
_entity_poly.pdbx_seq_one_letter_code
_entity_poly.pdbx_strand_id
1 'polypeptide(L)' 'MIPYLELAKLITRKGHHISFISTPRNIDRLPKHPPNLAPLIDLVKLSLPHVDLPNNAEATNNVPRGGAKNFCLGG' A
#
# COMPACT_ATOMS: atom_id res chain seq x y z
N MET A 1 4.98 4.08 -2.94
CA MET A 1 4.66 3.91 -1.50
C MET A 1 5.76 4.42 -0.60
N ILE A 2 7.04 4.09 -0.84
CA ILE A 2 8.18 4.53 0.00
C ILE A 2 8.23 6.04 0.29
N PRO A 3 8.05 6.95 -0.69
CA PRO A 3 8.07 8.39 -0.40
C PRO A 3 7.04 8.84 0.64
N TYR A 4 5.84 8.24 0.62
CA TYR A 4 4.79 8.54 1.60
C TYR A 4 5.10 7.96 2.98
N LEU A 5 5.76 6.81 3.05
CA LEU A 5 6.22 6.26 4.32
C LEU A 5 7.31 7.14 4.95
N GLU A 6 8.25 7.66 4.14
CA GLU A 6 9.26 8.61 4.63
C GLU A 6 8.62 9.93 5.09
N LEU A 7 7.62 10.43 4.36
CA LEU A 7 6.86 11.59 4.80
C LEU A 7 6.17 11.34 6.15
N ALA A 8 5.51 10.19 6.32
CA ALA A 8 4.88 9.82 7.59
C ALA A 8 5.91 9.85 8.74
N LYS A 9 7.10 9.28 8.54
CA LYS A 9 8.20 9.33 9.53
C LYS A 9 8.65 10.75 9.86
N LEU A 10 8.68 11.66 8.87
CA LEU A 10 9.04 13.06 9.11
C LEU A 10 7.98 13.77 9.96
N ILE A 11 6.71 13.44 9.74
CA ILE A 11 5.58 14.00 10.50
C ILE A 11 5.59 13.46 11.94
N THR A 12 5.89 12.18 12.16
CA THR A 12 6.00 11.63 13.53
C THR A 12 7.14 12.22 14.33
N ARG A 13 8.26 12.57 13.69
CA ARG A 13 9.37 13.31 14.33
C ARG A 13 8.99 14.71 14.82
N LYS A 14 7.86 15.26 14.35
CA LYS A 14 7.29 16.51 14.85
C LYS A 14 6.30 16.30 16.01
N GLY A 15 6.11 15.06 16.46
CA GLY A 15 5.22 14.71 17.57
C GLY A 15 3.78 14.40 17.18
N HIS A 16 3.50 14.22 15.88
CA HIS A 16 2.17 13.86 15.42
C HIS A 16 1.99 12.34 15.34
N HIS A 17 0.82 11.87 15.76
CA HIS A 17 0.41 10.49 15.56
C HIS A 17 -0.14 10.32 14.13
N ILE A 18 0.31 9.30 13.41
CA ILE A 18 -0.08 9.05 12.01
C ILE A 18 -0.59 7.62 11.84
N SER A 19 -1.72 7.47 11.16
CA SER A 19 -2.16 6.19 10.62
C SER A 19 -1.79 6.10 9.14
N PHE A 20 -0.90 5.17 8.80
CA PHE A 20 -0.54 4.86 7.43
C PHE A 20 -1.41 3.72 6.91
N ILE A 21 -2.40 4.08 6.08
CA ILE A 21 -3.39 3.14 5.56
C ILE A 21 -2.92 2.62 4.20
N SER A 22 -2.92 1.31 4.02
CA SER A 22 -2.73 0.67 2.71
C SER A 22 -3.27 -0.75 2.72
N THR A 23 -3.24 -1.41 1.57
CA THR A 23 -3.69 -2.79 1.45
C THR A 23 -2.75 -3.76 2.18
N PRO A 24 -3.23 -4.94 2.61
CA PRO A 24 -2.43 -5.88 3.39
C PRO A 24 -1.06 -6.19 2.78
N ARG A 25 -1.00 -6.50 1.49
CA ARG A 25 0.23 -6.89 0.80
C ARG A 25 1.18 -5.72 0.59
N ASN A 26 0.66 -4.49 0.46
CA ASN A 26 1.51 -3.31 0.41
C ASN A 26 2.17 -3.03 1.76
N ILE A 27 1.42 -3.16 2.87
CA ILE A 27 1.96 -3.02 4.23
C ILE A 27 3.01 -4.10 4.52
N ASP A 28 2.73 -5.35 4.17
CA ASP A 28 3.66 -6.47 4.42
C ASP A 28 4.98 -6.36 3.64
N ARG A 29 5.01 -5.57 2.56
CA ARG A 29 6.21 -5.28 1.77
C ARG A 29 7.01 -4.07 2.27
N LEU A 30 6.47 -3.27 3.20
CA LEU A 30 7.17 -2.09 3.70
C LEU A 30 8.41 -2.50 4.51
N PRO A 31 9.48 -1.69 4.47
CA PRO A 31 10.64 -1.92 5.33
C PRO A 31 10.20 -1.83 6.80
N LYS A 32 10.68 -2.75 7.63
CA LYS A 32 10.45 -2.72 9.08
C LYS A 32 11.02 -1.41 9.65
N HIS A 33 10.24 -0.74 10.50
CA HIS A 33 10.67 0.51 11.12
C HIS A 33 11.53 0.23 12.36
N PRO A 34 12.50 1.11 12.68
CA PRO A 34 13.23 1.01 13.93
C PRO A 34 12.28 1.25 15.11
N PRO A 35 12.45 0.52 16.24
CA PRO A 35 11.49 0.48 17.34
C PRO A 35 11.27 1.84 18.03
N ASN A 36 12.19 2.79 17.87
CA ASN A 36 12.10 4.13 18.45
C ASN A 36 11.04 5.05 17.78
N LEU A 37 10.59 4.72 16.57
CA LEU A 37 9.54 5.47 15.85
C LEU A 37 8.19 4.74 15.86
N ALA A 38 8.15 3.51 16.37
CA ALA A 38 6.97 2.68 16.45
C ALA A 38 5.76 3.30 17.18
N PRO A 39 5.90 4.08 18.28
CA PRO A 39 4.72 4.48 19.05
C PRO A 39 3.88 5.59 18.40
N LEU A 40 4.34 6.20 17.31
CA LEU A 40 3.65 7.32 16.64
C LEU A 40 3.22 7.00 15.20
N ILE A 41 3.37 5.75 14.74
CA ILE A 41 2.91 5.35 13.41
C ILE A 41 2.17 4.01 13.45
N ASP A 42 0.86 4.08 13.20
CA ASP A 42 0.01 2.90 13.05
C ASP A 42 -0.04 2.46 11.58
N LEU A 43 0.39 1.23 11.30
CA LEU A 43 0.25 0.63 9.96
C LEU A 43 -1.10 -0.08 9.86
N VAL A 44 -2.04 0.52 9.15
CA VAL A 44 -3.44 0.05 9.09
C VAL A 44 -3.70 -0.69 7.78
N LYS A 45 -3.95 -2.00 7.88
CA LYS A 45 -4.29 -2.85 6.72
C LYS A 45 -5.77 -2.66 6.36
N LEU A 46 -6.01 -2.20 5.13
CA LEU A 46 -7.35 -2.04 4.56
C LEU A 46 -7.57 -3.07 3.44
N SER A 47 -8.38 -4.08 3.72
CA SER A 47 -8.77 -5.08 2.72
C SER A 47 -9.61 -4.43 1.63
N LEU A 48 -9.25 -4.67 0.37
CA LEU A 48 -10.02 -4.20 -0.78
C LEU A 48 -11.03 -5.25 -1.21
N PRO A 49 -12.19 -4.85 -1.74
CA PRO A 49 -13.10 -5.80 -2.37
C PRO A 49 -12.42 -6.45 -3.58
N HIS A 50 -12.73 -7.72 -3.80
CA HIS A 50 -12.29 -8.40 -5.02
C HIS A 50 -13.02 -7.81 -6.23
N VAL A 51 -12.27 -7.58 -7.30
CA VAL A 51 -12.74 -7.09 -8.60
C VAL A 51 -12.17 -7.99 -9.69
N ASP A 52 -12.50 -7.74 -10.97
CA ASP A 52 -11.98 -8.50 -12.12
C ASP A 52 -10.48 -8.22 -12.39
N LEU A 53 -9.66 -8.55 -11.39
CA LEU A 53 -8.21 -8.47 -11.38
C LEU A 53 -7.65 -9.76 -10.78
N PRO A 54 -6.40 -10.13 -11.13
CA PRO A 54 -5.75 -11.30 -10.55
C PRO A 54 -5.72 -11.24 -9.02
N ASN A 55 -5.77 -12.42 -8.40
CA ASN A 55 -5.65 -12.53 -6.95
C ASN A 55 -4.39 -11.82 -6.44
N ASN A 56 -4.57 -11.01 -5.39
CA ASN A 56 -3.54 -10.20 -4.78
C ASN A 56 -2.96 -9.06 -5.65
N ALA A 57 -3.68 -8.61 -6.69
CA ALA A 57 -3.30 -7.45 -7.50
C ALA A 57 -3.48 -6.10 -6.77
N GLU A 58 -2.88 -5.96 -5.59
CA GLU A 58 -2.99 -4.77 -4.73
C GLU A 58 -1.99 -3.64 -5.10
N ALA A 59 -1.22 -3.83 -6.16
CA ALA A 59 -0.32 -2.82 -6.70
C ALA A 59 -0.34 -2.92 -8.23
N THR A 60 -0.18 -1.79 -8.93
CA THR A 60 -0.20 -1.75 -10.41
C THR A 60 0.80 -2.71 -11.04
N ASN A 61 1.95 -2.92 -10.38
CA ASN A 61 2.97 -3.87 -10.84
C ASN A 61 2.61 -5.35 -10.64
N ASN A 62 1.58 -5.68 -9.85
CA ASN A 62 1.08 -7.04 -9.69
C ASN A 62 0.14 -7.43 -10.86
N VAL A 63 -0.29 -6.48 -11.70
CA VAL A 63 -1.14 -6.75 -12.86
C VAL A 63 -0.27 -7.20 -14.04
N PRO A 64 -0.54 -8.36 -14.67
CA PRO A 64 0.18 -8.81 -15.85
C PRO A 64 0.02 -7.83 -17.01
N ARG A 65 1.14 -7.45 -17.64
CA ARG A 65 1.18 -6.50 -18.78
C ARG A 65 0.44 -6.97 -20.05
N GLY A 66 -0.15 -8.17 -20.05
CA GLY A 66 -0.87 -8.76 -21.18
C GLY A 66 -2.38 -8.97 -20.97
N GLY A 67 -2.94 -8.64 -19.80
CA GLY A 67 -4.35 -8.95 -19.45
C GLY A 67 -5.39 -7.93 -19.95
N ALA A 68 -4.97 -6.74 -20.38
CA ALA A 68 -5.87 -5.67 -20.86
C ALA A 68 -6.40 -5.89 -22.29
N LYS A 69 -6.31 -7.10 -22.84
CA LYS A 69 -6.75 -7.37 -24.23
C LYS A 69 -8.26 -7.59 -24.35
N ASN A 70 -8.95 -7.94 -23.26
CA ASN A 70 -10.37 -8.27 -23.31
C ASN A 70 -11.30 -7.09 -23.02
N PHE A 71 -10.77 -5.92 -22.65
CA PHE A 71 -11.60 -4.74 -22.33
C PHE A 71 -11.94 -3.88 -23.57
N CYS A 72 -11.25 -4.08 -24.70
CA CYS A 72 -11.37 -3.20 -25.88
C CYS A 72 -11.98 -3.85 -27.13
N LEU A 73 -12.52 -5.08 -27.06
CA LEU A 73 -13.09 -5.78 -28.24
C LEU A 73 -14.60 -6.03 -28.14
N GLY A 74 -15.30 -5.33 -27.24
CA GLY A 74 -16.76 -5.27 -27.22
C GLY A 74 -17.25 -3.97 -27.89
N GLY A 75 -17.28 -3.95 -29.22
CA GLY A 75 -17.82 -2.88 -30.05
C GLY A 75 -18.15 -3.41 -31.43
#